data_AF-A0A954J6T2-F1
#
_entry.id   AF-A0A954J6T2-F1
#
_cell.length_a   1.000
_cell.length_b   1.000
_cell.length_c   1.000
_cell.angle_alpha   90.00
_cell.angle_beta   90.00
_cell.angle_gamma   90.00
#
_symmetry.space_group_name_H-M   'P 1'
#
loop_
_entity.id
_entity.type
_entity.pdbx_description
1 polymer ?
#
loop_
_entity_poly.entity_id
_entity_poly.type
_entity_poly.pdbx_seq_one_letter_code
_entity_poly.pdbx_strand_id
1 'polypeptide(L)'
;MKPASQTWCRGICFLLAGLLLGCGYGAVSERTYEVAQALCNISNRQQAEKLPQVRKLIEESLEQQLLSQREADWLNEIVEDANRGNWEVAERKSRRMLQDQVQ
;
A
#
# COMPACT_ATOMS: atom_id res chain seq x y z
N MET A 1 -56.12 -24.21 -9.68
CA MET A 1 -54.67 -24.24 -9.38
C MET A 1 -54.12 -22.85 -9.62
N LYS A 2 -53.56 -22.19 -8.59
CA LYS A 2 -53.04 -20.81 -8.65
C LYS A 2 -51.56 -20.86 -9.09
N PRO A 3 -51.12 -20.12 -10.12
CA PRO A 3 -49.71 -19.75 -10.24
C PRO A 3 -49.43 -18.55 -9.35
N ALA A 4 -48.41 -18.70 -8.50
CA ALA A 4 -47.97 -17.73 -7.52
C ALA A 4 -47.33 -16.50 -8.17
N SER A 5 -47.58 -15.39 -7.50
CA SER A 5 -47.24 -14.00 -7.79
C SER A 5 -45.78 -13.72 -8.14
N GLN A 6 -45.65 -13.01 -9.26
CA GLN A 6 -44.69 -11.95 -9.54
C GLN A 6 -44.53 -10.98 -8.35
N THR A 7 -43.34 -10.97 -7.74
CA THR A 7 -42.64 -9.80 -7.21
C THR A 7 -41.24 -10.30 -6.84
N TRP A 8 -40.18 -9.61 -7.26
CA TRP A 8 -39.00 -9.24 -6.47
C TRP A 8 -38.01 -8.51 -7.41
N CYS A 9 -38.47 -7.39 -7.97
CA CYS A 9 -37.57 -6.25 -8.12
C CYS A 9 -37.42 -5.67 -6.71
N ARG A 10 -36.23 -5.81 -6.09
CA ARG A 10 -35.63 -4.82 -5.16
C ARG A 10 -34.46 -5.40 -4.37
N GLY A 11 -33.32 -4.70 -4.45
CA GLY A 11 -32.24 -4.70 -3.47
C GLY A 11 -31.24 -5.84 -3.66
N ILE A 12 -29.93 -5.64 -3.78
CA ILE A 12 -29.06 -4.61 -3.20
C ILE A 12 -27.85 -4.47 -4.16
N CYS A 13 -27.85 -3.42 -4.98
CA CYS A 13 -26.61 -2.74 -5.37
C CYS A 13 -26.20 -1.86 -4.19
N PHE A 14 -24.89 -1.70 -3.97
CA PHE A 14 -24.23 -0.97 -2.88
C PHE A 14 -24.13 -1.71 -1.55
N LEU A 15 -22.93 -2.22 -1.24
CA LEU A 15 -22.19 -1.97 0.02
C LEU A 15 -21.06 -2.97 0.15
N LEU A 16 -19.84 -2.58 -0.28
CA LEU A 16 -18.54 -3.03 0.28
C LEU A 16 -17.34 -2.36 -0.45
N ALA A 17 -17.51 -1.14 -0.96
CA ALA A 17 -16.43 -0.37 -1.60
C ALA A 17 -15.94 0.81 -0.73
N GLY A 18 -16.42 0.94 0.51
CA GLY A 18 -16.06 2.04 1.41
C GLY A 18 -15.62 1.54 2.77
N LEU A 19 -14.31 1.38 2.97
CA LEU A 19 -13.66 1.36 4.30
C LEU A 19 -12.12 1.37 4.29
N LEU A 20 -11.43 1.38 3.15
CA LEU A 20 -9.96 1.45 3.10
C LEU A 20 -9.41 2.87 2.86
N LEU A 21 -10.10 3.90 3.36
CA LEU A 21 -9.43 5.16 3.66
C LEU A 21 -8.80 5.01 5.05
N GLY A 22 -7.68 4.28 5.09
CA GLY A 22 -6.87 4.17 6.29
C GLY A 22 -6.48 5.57 6.75
N CYS A 23 -6.63 5.83 8.05
CA CYS A 23 -5.84 6.86 8.72
C CYS A 23 -4.39 6.71 8.25
N GLY A 24 -3.69 7.82 8.01
CA GLY A 24 -2.34 7.84 7.43
C GLY A 24 -1.35 6.90 8.13
N TYR A 25 -0.11 6.88 7.65
CA TYR A 25 0.90 6.01 8.26
C TYR A 25 1.11 6.42 9.72
N GLY A 26 1.13 5.43 10.62
CA GLY A 26 1.47 5.69 12.02
C GLY A 26 2.93 6.11 12.17
N ALA A 27 3.40 6.24 13.42
CA ALA A 27 4.83 6.33 13.68
C ALA A 27 5.52 5.08 13.12
N VAL A 28 6.60 5.29 12.38
CA VAL A 28 7.39 4.21 11.78
C VAL A 28 8.82 4.23 12.30
N SER A 29 9.52 3.10 12.15
CA SER A 29 10.93 2.98 12.47
C SER A 29 11.78 3.82 11.52
N GLU A 30 13.00 4.16 11.98
CA GLU A 30 14.01 4.80 11.14
C GLU A 30 14.25 4.01 9.85
N ARG A 31 14.25 2.67 9.96
CA ARG A 31 14.42 1.79 8.81
C ARG A 31 13.29 1.92 7.80
N THR A 32 12.05 1.98 8.26
CA THR A 32 10.89 2.21 7.39
C THR A 32 11.01 3.56 6.67
N TYR A 33 11.44 4.61 7.38
CA TYR A 33 11.63 5.94 6.81
C TYR A 33 12.69 5.94 5.70
N GLU A 34 13.84 5.31 5.91
CA GLU A 34 14.90 5.18 4.90
C GLU A 34 14.41 4.45 3.64
N VAL A 35 13.72 3.31 3.82
CA VAL A 35 13.20 2.52 2.70
C VAL A 35 12.11 3.30 1.96
N ALA A 36 11.24 4.02 2.66
CA ALA A 36 10.24 4.89 2.06
C ALA A 36 10.87 6.05 1.26
N GLN A 37 11.97 6.62 1.74
CA GLN A 37 12.71 7.64 1.02
C GLN A 37 13.34 7.07 -0.27
N ALA A 38 13.93 5.87 -0.19
CA ALA A 38 14.43 5.17 -1.36
C ALA A 38 13.31 4.89 -2.37
N LEU A 39 12.16 4.38 -1.92
CA LEU A 39 10.98 4.12 -2.75
C LEU A 39 10.41 5.38 -3.38
N CYS A 40 10.39 6.50 -2.66
CA CYS A 40 9.98 7.79 -3.22
C CYS A 40 10.87 8.16 -4.42
N ASN A 41 12.19 8.06 -4.27
CA ASN A 41 13.15 8.39 -5.32
C ASN A 41 13.07 7.41 -6.52
N ILE A 42 12.98 6.11 -6.24
CA ILE A 42 12.88 5.06 -7.26
C ILE A 42 11.59 5.21 -8.06
N SER A 43 10.46 5.42 -7.38
CA SER A 43 9.14 5.54 -8.03
C SER A 43 9.04 6.84 -8.82
N ASN A 44 9.57 7.95 -8.31
CA ASN A 44 9.62 9.23 -9.02
C ASN A 44 10.39 9.12 -10.35
N ARG A 45 11.49 8.35 -10.36
CA ARG A 45 12.33 8.12 -11.55
C ARG A 45 11.96 6.87 -12.35
N GLN A 46 10.93 6.14 -11.93
CA GLN A 46 10.46 4.90 -12.55
C GLN A 46 11.59 3.85 -12.76
N GLN A 47 12.47 3.70 -11.75
CA GLN A 47 13.64 2.81 -11.80
C GLN A 47 13.26 1.36 -11.46
N ALA A 48 12.51 0.71 -12.36
CA ALA A 48 12.00 -0.65 -12.19
C ALA A 48 13.09 -1.66 -11.83
N GLU A 49 14.30 -1.50 -12.38
CA GLU A 49 15.44 -2.37 -12.15
C GLU A 49 15.90 -2.43 -10.68
N LYS A 50 15.51 -1.45 -9.86
CA LYS A 50 15.87 -1.37 -8.44
C LYS A 50 14.84 -2.01 -7.51
N LEU A 51 13.61 -2.26 -7.97
CA LEU A 51 12.55 -2.83 -7.13
C LEU A 51 12.91 -4.19 -6.51
N PRO A 52 13.60 -5.12 -7.21
CA PRO A 52 14.02 -6.39 -6.59
C PRO A 52 14.97 -6.18 -5.40
N GLN A 53 15.87 -5.19 -5.49
CA GLN A 53 16.81 -4.88 -4.41
C GLN A 53 16.08 -4.31 -3.19
N VAL A 54 15.08 -3.44 -3.42
CA VAL A 54 14.25 -2.91 -2.34
C VAL A 54 13.43 -4.00 -1.67
N ARG A 55 12.85 -4.94 -2.45
CA ARG A 55 12.11 -6.07 -1.87
C ARG A 55 12.99 -6.93 -0.96
N LYS A 56 14.21 -7.26 -1.42
CA LYS A 56 15.18 -7.98 -0.60
C LYS A 56 15.54 -7.23 0.68
N LEU A 57 15.70 -5.91 0.56
CA LEU A 57 15.98 -5.05 1.72
C LEU A 57 14.86 -5.09 2.77
N ILE A 58 13.60 -5.08 2.32
CA ILE A 58 12.43 -5.18 3.20
C ILE A 58 12.41 -6.53 3.90
N GLU A 59 12.62 -7.63 3.16
CA GLU A 59 12.67 -9.00 3.69
C GLU A 59 13.78 -9.15 4.74
N GLU A 60 15.01 -8.77 4.42
CA GLU A 60 16.14 -8.83 5.34
C GLU A 60 15.92 -7.96 6.59
N SER A 61 15.31 -6.78 6.42
CA SER A 61 15.02 -5.88 7.56
C SER A 61 13.91 -6.43 8.46
N LEU A 62 12.94 -7.16 7.90
CA LEU A 62 11.90 -7.86 8.66
C LEU A 62 12.49 -9.04 9.44
N GLU A 63 13.34 -9.86 8.81
CA GLU A 63 14.04 -10.97 9.46
C GLU A 63 14.93 -10.49 10.62
N GLN A 64 15.59 -9.33 10.45
CA GLN A 64 16.41 -8.70 11.48
C GLN A 64 15.62 -7.91 12.51
N GLN A 65 14.29 -7.92 12.46
CA GLN A 65 13.39 -7.20 13.37
C GLN A 65 13.61 -5.66 13.36
N LEU A 66 14.18 -5.11 12.28
CA LEU A 66 14.31 -3.67 12.04
C LEU A 66 13.02 -3.06 11.48
N LEU A 67 12.15 -3.91 10.93
CA LEU A 67 10.79 -3.59 10.54
C LEU A 67 9.82 -4.47 11.34
N SER A 68 8.68 -3.91 11.73
CA SER A 68 7.51 -4.71 12.08
C SER A 68 6.87 -5.30 10.83
N GLN A 69 6.08 -6.37 11.01
CA GLN A 69 5.31 -6.95 9.91
C GLN A 69 4.44 -5.91 9.19
N ARG A 70 3.78 -5.02 9.95
CA ARG A 70 2.90 -3.99 9.40
C ARG A 70 3.65 -3.00 8.51
N GLU A 71 4.86 -2.59 8.91
CA GLU A 71 5.68 -1.69 8.10
C GLU A 71 6.18 -2.36 6.84
N ALA A 72 6.61 -3.63 6.94
CA ALA A 72 6.98 -4.42 5.78
C ALA A 72 5.80 -4.57 4.80
N ASP A 73 4.57 -4.78 5.30
CA ASP A 73 3.37 -4.86 4.46
C ASP A 73 3.12 -3.54 3.73
N TRP A 74 3.21 -2.40 4.40
CA TRP A 74 3.06 -1.08 3.78
C TRP A 74 4.11 -0.82 2.69
N LEU A 75 5.38 -1.14 2.97
CA LEU A 75 6.47 -0.94 2.00
C LEU A 75 6.31 -1.88 0.79
N ASN A 76 5.90 -3.13 1.03
CA ASN A 76 5.63 -4.09 -0.05
C ASN A 76 4.43 -3.67 -0.91
N GLU A 77 3.38 -3.09 -0.32
CA GLU A 77 2.25 -2.55 -1.08
C GLU A 77 2.71 -1.44 -2.06
N ILE A 78 3.60 -0.57 -1.62
CA ILE A 78 4.20 0.48 -2.46
C ILE A 78 5.05 -0.13 -3.58
N VAL A 79 5.85 -1.17 -3.27
CA VAL A 79 6.63 -1.92 -4.27
C VAL A 79 5.71 -2.60 -5.30
N GLU A 80 4.57 -3.15 -4.88
CA GLU A 80 3.57 -3.75 -5.77
C GLU A 80 2.94 -2.72 -6.70
N ASP A 81 2.58 -1.54 -6.19
CA ASP A 81 2.10 -0.45 -7.04
C ASP A 81 3.14 -0.08 -8.11
N ALA A 82 4.40 0.06 -7.73
CA ALA A 82 5.50 0.34 -8.65
C ALA A 82 5.68 -0.78 -9.70
N ASN A 83 5.67 -2.05 -9.29
CA ASN A 83 5.78 -3.20 -10.20
C ASN A 83 4.63 -3.28 -11.22
N ARG A 84 3.44 -2.80 -10.86
CA ARG A 84 2.27 -2.72 -11.75
C ARG A 84 2.33 -1.52 -12.70
N GLY A 85 3.38 -0.70 -12.63
CA GLY A 85 3.52 0.53 -13.40
C GLY A 85 2.76 1.71 -12.80
N ASN A 86 2.19 1.58 -11.60
CA ASN A 86 1.49 2.65 -10.89
C ASN A 86 2.49 3.57 -10.16
N TRP A 87 3.49 4.07 -10.89
CA TRP A 87 4.63 4.81 -10.33
C TRP A 87 4.22 6.03 -9.51
N GLU A 88 3.23 6.79 -9.98
CA GLU A 88 2.72 7.97 -9.29
C GLU A 88 2.01 7.59 -7.97
N VAL A 89 1.32 6.44 -7.93
CA VAL A 89 0.67 5.95 -6.71
C VAL A 89 1.73 5.56 -5.69
N ALA A 90 2.76 4.82 -6.11
CA ALA A 90 3.86 4.40 -5.26
C ALA A 90 4.64 5.61 -4.70
N GLU A 91 4.91 6.61 -5.55
CA GLU A 91 5.58 7.84 -5.15
C GLU A 91 4.75 8.63 -4.13
N ARG A 92 3.45 8.83 -4.38
CA ARG A 92 2.54 9.51 -3.46
C ARG A 92 2.42 8.80 -2.12
N LYS A 93 2.28 7.47 -2.10
CA LYS A 93 2.23 6.68 -0.86
C LYS A 93 3.53 6.78 -0.06
N SER A 94 4.67 6.66 -0.75
CA SER A 94 6.00 6.85 -0.13
C SER A 94 6.14 8.23 0.50
N ARG A 95 5.79 9.28 -0.25
CA ARG A 95 5.82 10.67 0.22
C ARG A 95 4.89 10.88 1.41
N ARG A 96 3.69 10.29 1.38
CA ARG A 96 2.75 10.39 2.48
C ARG A 96 3.31 9.75 3.76
N MET A 97 3.93 8.59 3.65
CA MET A 97 4.58 7.91 4.78
C MET A 97 5.64 8.80 5.43
N LEU A 98 6.49 9.47 4.63
CA LEU A 98 7.50 10.41 5.13
C LEU A 98 6.86 11.64 5.80
N GLN A 99 5.83 12.22 5.18
CA GLN A 99 5.12 13.40 5.70
C GLN A 99 4.44 13.14 7.04
N ASP A 100 3.89 11.94 7.24
CA ASP A 100 3.22 11.57 8.48
C ASP A 100 4.19 11.55 9.70
N GLN A 101 5.52 11.55 9.47
CA GLN A 101 6.55 11.55 10.51
C GLN A 101 7.05 12.94 10.94
N VAL A 102 6.73 14.01 10.20
CA VAL A 102 7.27 15.37 10.44
C VAL A 102 6.36 16.18 11.38
N GLN A 103 5.79 15.55 12.41
CA GLN A 103 4.91 16.21 13.39
C GLN A 103 5.69 16.86 14.54
#